data_AF-A0A1Y6BBW5-F1
#
_entry.id   AF-A0A1Y6BBW5-F1
#
_cell.length_a   1.000
_cell.length_b   1.000
_cell.length_c   1.000
_cell.angle_alpha   90.00
_cell.angle_beta   90.00
_cell.angle_gamma   90.00
#
_symmetry.space_group_name_H-M   'P 1'
#
loop_
_entity.id
_entity.type
_entity.pdbx_description
1 polymer ?
#
loop_
_entity_poly.entity_id
_entity_poly.type
_entity_poly.pdbx_seq_one_letter_code
_entity_poly.pdbx_strand_id
1 'polypeptide(L)'
;MSKPQHDAGDTATVPGRPPRYTLIRRAALEARPWKNGGGVTREIAVFPEGAGMDDFVWRVSLADVAAAGPFSRFPGVDRTLVLLSGDGMVLHQDDGTQHALARPLELAVFAGETPIDATLHGGATRDFNLMLRRDAARGRVEVWQGAGRHVLDGDVVLLFCAQGRVELSLGDDAPMALEADDTLRLDAAAALACRVEGDGALLAVSIRLLPLTPSDRS
;
A
#
# COMPACT_ATOMS: atom_id res chain seq x y z
N MET A 1 28.21 40.83 -50.47
CA MET A 1 26.87 40.74 -49.85
C MET A 1 26.89 39.53 -48.94
N SER A 2 26.87 39.76 -47.63
CA SER A 2 26.94 38.74 -46.59
C SER A 2 25.65 38.73 -45.78
N LYS A 3 25.08 37.54 -45.54
CA LYS A 3 24.28 37.09 -44.36
C LYS A 3 23.33 35.92 -44.76
N PRO A 4 22.85 35.09 -43.82
CA PRO A 4 23.66 34.05 -43.18
C PRO A 4 22.92 32.69 -43.16
N GLN A 5 23.66 31.63 -42.85
CA GLN A 5 23.13 30.31 -42.53
C GLN A 5 22.58 30.33 -41.09
N HIS A 6 21.31 29.96 -40.91
CA HIS A 6 20.73 29.67 -39.59
C HIS A 6 20.74 28.16 -39.39
N ASP A 7 21.64 27.70 -38.52
CA ASP A 7 21.54 26.42 -37.84
C ASP A 7 20.31 26.48 -36.92
N ALA A 8 19.30 25.65 -37.21
CA ALA A 8 18.25 25.35 -36.24
C ALA A 8 18.72 24.11 -35.47
N GLY A 9 19.18 24.36 -34.25
CA GLY A 9 19.63 23.34 -33.32
C GLY A 9 18.55 22.31 -33.06
N ASP A 10 18.90 21.07 -33.32
CA ASP A 10 18.19 19.89 -32.85
C ASP A 10 18.30 19.88 -31.31
N THR A 11 17.26 20.32 -30.62
CA THR A 11 17.14 20.12 -29.17
C THR A 11 16.95 18.63 -28.92
N ALA A 12 18.08 17.93 -28.84
CA ALA A 12 18.16 16.57 -28.35
C ALA A 12 17.54 16.52 -26.96
N THR A 13 16.34 15.93 -26.87
CA THR A 13 15.72 15.51 -25.63
C THR A 13 16.70 14.61 -24.90
N VAL A 14 17.25 15.10 -23.78
CA VAL A 14 18.05 14.26 -22.87
C VAL A 14 17.17 13.08 -22.48
N PRO A 15 17.59 11.82 -22.64
CA PRO A 15 16.79 10.69 -22.20
C PRO A 15 16.63 10.80 -20.68
N GLY A 16 15.41 11.10 -20.24
CA GLY A 16 15.05 11.20 -18.84
C GLY A 16 15.45 9.92 -18.11
N ARG A 17 16.06 10.08 -16.94
CA ARG A 17 16.33 8.97 -16.02
C ARG A 17 15.05 8.14 -15.89
N PRO A 18 15.12 6.80 -16.01
CA PRO A 18 13.92 5.98 -15.92
C PRO A 18 13.20 6.26 -14.60
N PRO A 19 11.85 6.35 -14.62
CA PRO A 19 11.08 6.60 -13.43
C PRO A 19 11.44 5.60 -12.33
N ARG A 20 11.69 6.08 -11.11
CA ARG A 20 12.03 5.23 -9.95
C ARG A 20 10.78 4.68 -9.27
N TYR A 21 9.84 4.18 -10.07
CA TYR A 21 8.61 3.61 -9.58
C TYR A 21 8.18 2.41 -10.41
N THR A 22 7.37 1.56 -9.80
CA THR A 22 6.65 0.47 -10.45
C THR A 22 5.16 0.71 -10.29
N LEU A 23 4.44 0.71 -11.42
CA LEU A 23 2.98 0.79 -11.42
C LEU A 23 2.39 -0.62 -11.43
N ILE A 24 1.71 -0.96 -10.35
CA ILE A 24 1.03 -2.23 -10.16
C ILE A 24 -0.45 -2.00 -10.45
N ARG A 25 -0.92 -2.51 -11.58
CA ARG A 25 -2.33 -2.38 -11.97
C ARG A 25 -3.18 -3.39 -11.23
N ARG A 26 -4.39 -2.97 -10.82
CA ARG A 26 -5.44 -3.87 -10.31
C ARG A 26 -5.57 -5.16 -11.12
N ALA A 27 -5.56 -5.05 -12.44
CA ALA A 27 -5.79 -6.17 -13.35
C ALA A 27 -4.68 -7.24 -13.29
N ALA A 28 -3.49 -6.89 -12.78
CA ALA A 28 -2.39 -7.83 -12.60
C ALA A 28 -2.46 -8.59 -11.26
N LEU A 29 -3.37 -8.20 -10.36
CA LEU A 29 -3.45 -8.79 -9.02
C LEU A 29 -4.21 -10.13 -9.04
N GLU A 30 -3.48 -11.21 -8.77
CA GLU A 30 -4.04 -12.55 -8.74
C GLU A 30 -4.88 -12.80 -7.48
N ALA A 31 -6.10 -13.29 -7.68
CA ALA A 31 -7.01 -13.69 -6.62
C ALA A 31 -6.64 -15.07 -6.07
N ARG A 32 -6.39 -15.16 -4.77
CA ARG A 32 -6.12 -16.41 -4.05
C ARG A 32 -7.22 -16.65 -3.00
N PRO A 33 -8.13 -17.62 -3.23
CA PRO A 33 -9.17 -17.96 -2.26
C PRO A 33 -8.58 -18.46 -0.94
N TRP A 34 -9.24 -18.12 0.17
CA TRP A 34 -8.88 -18.67 1.46
C TRP A 34 -9.28 -20.13 1.59
N LYS A 35 -8.51 -20.92 2.34
CA LYS A 35 -8.77 -22.35 2.56
C LYS A 35 -10.14 -22.62 3.20
N ASN A 36 -10.62 -21.69 4.04
CA ASN A 36 -11.91 -21.79 4.71
C ASN A 36 -13.09 -21.28 3.87
N GLY A 37 -12.84 -20.77 2.65
CA GLY A 37 -13.86 -20.19 1.78
C GLY A 37 -14.43 -18.84 2.26
N GLY A 38 -13.90 -18.25 3.34
CA GLY A 38 -14.42 -17.01 3.94
C GLY A 38 -14.04 -15.73 3.19
N GLY A 39 -13.25 -15.85 2.12
CA GLY A 39 -12.75 -14.69 1.38
C GLY A 39 -11.69 -15.01 0.35
N VAL A 40 -11.12 -13.95 -0.21
CA VAL A 40 -10.08 -13.98 -1.24
C VAL A 40 -9.03 -12.92 -0.92
N THR A 41 -7.76 -13.24 -1.09
CA THR A 41 -6.66 -12.26 -1.01
C THR A 41 -6.06 -12.01 -2.38
N ARG A 42 -5.74 -10.75 -2.66
CA ARG A 42 -4.91 -10.31 -3.79
C ARG A 42 -3.66 -9.65 -3.24
N GLU A 43 -2.51 -10.25 -3.49
CA GLU A 43 -1.23 -9.66 -3.07
C GLU A 43 -0.87 -8.50 -3.98
N ILE A 44 -0.59 -7.32 -3.41
CA ILE A 44 -0.11 -6.16 -4.15
C ILE A 44 1.41 -6.24 -4.30
N ALA A 45 2.10 -6.44 -3.18
CA ALA A 45 3.54 -6.57 -3.14
C ALA A 45 3.99 -7.26 -1.85
N VAL A 46 5.14 -7.93 -1.91
CA VAL A 46 5.79 -8.59 -0.77
C VAL A 46 7.31 -8.42 -0.88
N PHE A 47 7.99 -8.40 0.27
CA PHE A 47 9.45 -8.43 0.33
C PHE A 47 9.95 -9.47 1.34
N PRO A 48 10.99 -10.26 0.99
CA PRO A 48 11.57 -10.37 -0.35
C PRO A 48 10.54 -10.88 -1.37
N GLU A 49 10.79 -10.62 -2.66
CA GLU A 49 9.89 -11.06 -3.72
C GLU A 49 9.73 -12.59 -3.67
N GLY A 50 8.48 -13.06 -3.75
CA GLY A 50 8.15 -14.48 -3.64
C GLY A 50 8.14 -15.04 -2.22
N ALA A 51 8.36 -14.23 -1.18
CA ALA A 51 8.23 -14.66 0.20
C ALA A 51 6.81 -15.19 0.50
N GLY A 52 6.78 -16.28 1.25
CA GLY A 52 5.56 -16.86 1.80
C GLY A 52 5.06 -16.10 3.02
N MET A 53 4.11 -16.72 3.74
CA MET A 53 3.55 -16.14 4.96
C MET A 53 4.51 -16.18 6.17
N ASP A 54 5.54 -17.03 6.11
CA ASP A 54 6.44 -17.29 7.26
C ASP A 54 7.74 -16.49 7.20
N ASP A 55 8.11 -15.91 6.05
CA ASP A 55 9.42 -15.30 5.80
C ASP A 55 9.37 -13.89 5.20
N PHE A 56 8.18 -13.32 4.96
CA PHE A 56 8.08 -11.93 4.53
C PHE A 56 8.55 -10.95 5.62
N VAL A 57 9.27 -9.92 5.20
CA VAL A 57 9.61 -8.73 6.00
C VAL A 57 8.45 -7.76 6.00
N TRP A 58 7.86 -7.52 4.84
CA TRP A 58 6.62 -6.77 4.72
C TRP A 58 5.76 -7.33 3.59
N ARG A 59 4.44 -7.17 3.73
CA ARG A 59 3.44 -7.64 2.76
C ARG A 59 2.29 -6.63 2.71
N VAL A 60 1.86 -6.32 1.49
CA VAL A 60 0.69 -5.46 1.23
C VAL A 60 -0.29 -6.23 0.36
N SER A 61 -1.56 -6.25 0.75
CA SER A 61 -2.60 -7.00 0.05
C SER A 61 -3.97 -6.38 0.18
N LEU A 62 -4.86 -6.77 -0.73
CA LEU A 62 -6.31 -6.59 -0.63
C LEU A 62 -6.95 -7.89 -0.16
N ALA A 63 -7.97 -7.79 0.68
CA ALA A 63 -8.86 -8.91 0.98
C ALA A 63 -10.31 -8.56 0.65
N ASP A 64 -11.00 -9.50 0.01
CA ASP A 64 -12.46 -9.53 -0.02
C ASP A 64 -12.90 -10.50 1.10
N VAL A 65 -13.56 -9.99 2.14
CA VAL A 65 -14.02 -10.76 3.29
C VAL A 65 -15.50 -11.05 3.11
N ALA A 66 -15.83 -12.29 2.73
CA ALA A 66 -17.19 -12.70 2.40
C ALA A 66 -17.98 -13.16 3.63
N ALA A 67 -17.30 -13.63 4.67
CA ALA A 67 -17.93 -14.14 5.88
C ALA A 67 -17.20 -13.66 7.15
N ALA A 68 -17.98 -13.47 8.21
CA ALA A 68 -17.47 -13.26 9.56
C ALA A 68 -16.63 -14.46 10.03
N GLY A 69 -15.75 -14.22 11.00
CA GLY A 69 -15.00 -15.26 11.67
C GLY A 69 -13.54 -14.90 11.96
N PRO A 70 -12.74 -15.90 12.35
CA PRO A 70 -11.41 -15.66 12.88
C PRO A 70 -10.42 -15.28 11.79
N PHE A 71 -9.54 -14.33 12.12
CA PHE A 71 -8.39 -13.99 11.30
C PHE A 71 -7.23 -14.94 11.58
N SER A 72 -6.39 -15.16 10.56
CA SER A 72 -5.13 -15.88 10.73
C SER A 72 -4.18 -15.09 11.64
N ARG A 73 -3.44 -15.82 12.48
CA ARG A 73 -2.45 -15.26 13.40
C ARG A 73 -1.06 -15.26 12.75
N PHE A 74 -0.32 -14.20 13.00
CA PHE A 74 1.03 -13.96 12.47
C PHE A 74 1.93 -13.44 13.60
N PRO A 75 2.60 -14.33 14.35
CA PRO A 75 3.45 -13.93 15.46
C PRO A 75 4.56 -12.96 15.05
N GLY A 76 4.73 -11.87 15.81
CA GLY A 76 5.80 -10.90 15.57
C GLY A 76 5.56 -9.98 14.38
N VAL A 77 4.34 -9.97 13.83
CA VAL A 77 3.94 -9.11 12.71
C VAL A 77 3.01 -8.02 13.24
N ASP A 78 3.26 -6.76 12.89
CA ASP A 78 2.30 -5.68 13.07
C ASP A 78 1.38 -5.58 11.85
N ARG A 79 0.08 -5.46 12.09
CA ARG A 79 -0.94 -5.37 11.05
C ARG A 79 -1.65 -4.02 11.11
N THR A 80 -1.76 -3.38 9.95
CA THR A 80 -2.65 -2.24 9.73
C THR A 80 -3.67 -2.63 8.68
N LEU A 81 -4.93 -2.69 9.08
CA LEU A 81 -6.06 -2.96 8.21
C LEU A 81 -6.80 -1.65 7.94
N VAL A 82 -7.22 -1.42 6.71
CA VAL A 82 -8.03 -0.26 6.31
C VAL A 82 -9.26 -0.76 5.57
N LEU A 83 -10.45 -0.40 6.03
CA LEU A 83 -11.69 -0.76 5.33
C LEU A 83 -11.77 0.02 4.01
N LEU A 84 -11.99 -0.66 2.90
CA LEU A 84 -12.09 -0.03 1.57
C LEU A 84 -13.56 0.13 1.13
N SER A 85 -14.39 -0.88 1.42
CA SER A 85 -15.81 -0.86 1.05
C SER A 85 -16.63 -1.87 1.87
N GLY A 86 -17.94 -1.68 1.88
CA GLY A 86 -18.91 -2.48 2.62
C GLY A 86 -19.47 -1.72 3.82
N ASP A 87 -20.48 -2.30 4.47
CA ASP A 87 -21.25 -1.65 5.54
C ASP A 87 -20.55 -1.67 6.92
N GLY A 88 -19.26 -2.02 6.92
CA GLY A 88 -18.41 -2.03 8.10
C GLY A 88 -18.13 -3.40 8.68
N MET A 89 -17.08 -3.44 9.51
CA MET A 89 -16.67 -4.61 10.28
C MET A 89 -16.22 -4.20 11.68
N VAL A 90 -16.33 -5.11 12.64
CA VAL A 90 -15.74 -4.95 13.97
C VAL A 90 -14.81 -6.13 14.23
N LEU A 91 -13.58 -5.81 14.60
CA LEU A 91 -12.56 -6.78 15.02
C LEU A 91 -12.58 -6.90 16.54
N HIS A 92 -12.87 -8.10 17.03
CA HIS A 92 -12.96 -8.42 18.45
C HIS A 92 -11.68 -9.10 18.93
N GLN A 93 -11.13 -8.63 20.04
CA GLN A 93 -10.04 -9.28 20.76
C GLN A 93 -10.58 -10.02 22.00
N ASP A 94 -9.87 -11.07 22.42
CA ASP A 94 -10.26 -11.89 23.59
C ASP A 94 -10.29 -11.10 24.91
N ASP A 95 -9.55 -9.99 25.00
CA ASP A 95 -9.53 -9.11 26.18
C ASP A 95 -10.71 -8.11 26.22
N GLY A 96 -11.61 -8.16 25.22
CA GLY A 96 -12.76 -7.28 25.08
C GLY A 96 -12.48 -6.01 24.27
N THR A 97 -11.23 -5.76 23.84
CA THR A 97 -10.90 -4.65 22.95
C THR A 97 -11.58 -4.85 21.60
N GLN A 98 -12.15 -3.77 21.06
CA GLN A 98 -12.81 -3.76 19.76
C GLN A 98 -12.26 -2.67 18.86
N HIS A 99 -12.05 -3.01 17.58
CA HIS A 99 -11.75 -2.05 16.52
C HIS A 99 -12.94 -1.99 15.58
N ALA A 100 -13.75 -0.95 15.70
CA ALA A 100 -14.89 -0.72 14.82
C ALA A 100 -14.46 0.07 13.58
N LEU A 101 -14.63 -0.54 12.41
CA LEU A 101 -14.42 0.06 11.11
C LEU A 101 -15.79 0.24 10.48
N ALA A 102 -16.45 1.36 10.76
CA ALA A 102 -17.82 1.64 10.37
C ALA A 102 -17.90 2.25 8.97
N ARG A 103 -16.84 2.92 8.51
CA ARG A 103 -16.82 3.61 7.21
C ARG A 103 -15.53 3.32 6.44
N PRO A 104 -15.58 3.35 5.10
CA PRO A 104 -14.38 3.30 4.28
C PRO A 104 -13.31 4.29 4.76
N LEU A 105 -12.05 3.88 4.63
CA LEU A 105 -10.82 4.56 5.04
C LEU A 105 -10.57 4.62 6.55
N GLU A 106 -11.47 4.09 7.39
CA GLU A 106 -11.17 3.84 8.80
C GLU A 106 -10.16 2.69 8.93
N LEU A 107 -9.29 2.78 9.93
CA LEU A 107 -8.14 1.88 10.11
C LEU A 107 -8.12 1.23 11.49
N ALA A 108 -7.60 0.00 11.53
CA ALA A 108 -7.33 -0.77 12.74
C ALA A 108 -5.86 -1.20 12.74
N VAL A 109 -5.19 -1.01 13.88
CA VAL A 109 -3.80 -1.45 14.07
C VAL A 109 -3.76 -2.44 15.22
N PHE A 110 -3.19 -3.60 14.98
CA PHE A 110 -3.12 -4.68 15.96
C PHE A 110 -1.92 -5.60 15.72
N ALA A 111 -1.48 -6.28 16.77
CA ALA A 111 -0.44 -7.28 16.67
C ALA A 111 -0.99 -8.55 15.99
N GLY A 112 -0.22 -9.15 15.09
CA GLY A 112 -0.62 -10.28 14.28
C GLY A 112 -0.82 -11.56 15.10
N GLU A 113 -0.14 -11.71 16.23
CA GLU A 113 -0.36 -12.78 17.21
C GLU A 113 -1.72 -12.67 17.93
N THR A 114 -2.32 -11.48 17.98
CA THR A 114 -3.56 -11.24 18.70
C THR A 114 -4.70 -12.07 18.07
N PRO A 115 -5.44 -12.87 18.88
CA PRO A 115 -6.67 -13.50 18.43
C PRO A 115 -7.67 -12.43 18.00
N ILE A 116 -8.10 -12.49 16.74
CA ILE A 116 -9.10 -11.58 16.17
C ILE A 116 -10.25 -12.41 15.62
N ASP A 117 -11.47 -12.10 16.06
CA ASP A 117 -12.70 -12.55 15.43
C ASP A 117 -13.41 -11.35 14.80
N ALA A 118 -13.75 -11.44 13.51
CA ALA A 118 -14.36 -10.35 12.76
C ALA A 118 -15.86 -10.55 12.59
N THR A 119 -16.63 -9.51 12.89
CA THR A 119 -18.08 -9.43 12.60
C THR A 119 -18.33 -8.41 11.50
N LEU A 120 -19.27 -8.69 10.59
CA LEU A 120 -19.59 -7.83 9.45
C LEU A 120 -20.99 -7.23 9.61
N HIS A 121 -21.15 -5.93 9.36
CA HIS A 121 -22.37 -5.18 9.71
C HIS A 121 -23.39 -5.03 8.56
N GLY A 122 -23.12 -5.61 7.40
CA GLY A 122 -24.05 -5.62 6.26
C GLY A 122 -23.60 -6.49 5.09
N GLY A 123 -22.88 -7.57 5.39
CA GLY A 123 -22.38 -8.52 4.39
C GLY A 123 -20.90 -8.32 4.07
N ALA A 124 -20.51 -8.67 2.85
CA ALA A 124 -19.11 -8.72 2.46
C ALA A 124 -18.44 -7.34 2.53
N THR A 125 -17.17 -7.34 2.91
CA THR A 125 -16.33 -6.14 2.97
C THR A 125 -15.08 -6.32 2.12
N ARG A 126 -14.43 -5.20 1.79
CA ARG A 126 -13.08 -5.22 1.22
C ARG A 126 -12.15 -4.44 2.12
N ASP A 127 -10.95 -4.94 2.34
CA ASP A 127 -9.94 -4.27 3.12
C ASP A 127 -8.58 -4.26 2.44
N PHE A 128 -7.79 -3.25 2.80
CA PHE A 128 -6.37 -3.17 2.55
C PHE A 128 -5.64 -3.62 3.81
N ASN A 129 -4.58 -4.41 3.66
CA ASN A 129 -3.83 -4.94 4.78
C ASN A 129 -2.33 -4.75 4.54
N LEU A 130 -1.70 -3.99 5.43
CA LEU A 130 -0.25 -3.88 5.57
C LEU A 130 0.19 -4.80 6.71
N MET A 131 1.19 -5.63 6.46
CA MET A 131 1.81 -6.51 7.42
C MET A 131 3.31 -6.23 7.46
N LEU A 132 3.86 -6.01 8.66
CA LEU A 132 5.27 -5.69 8.88
C LEU A 132 5.86 -6.62 9.93
N ARG A 133 6.96 -7.29 9.64
CA ARG A 133 7.69 -8.04 10.66
C ARG A 133 8.41 -7.06 11.58
N ARG A 134 8.04 -7.08 12.85
CA ARG A 134 8.37 -6.04 13.84
C ARG A 134 9.87 -5.88 14.10
N ASP A 135 10.63 -6.96 13.94
CA ASP A 135 12.09 -6.99 14.11
C ASP A 135 12.87 -6.58 12.84
N ALA A 136 12.20 -6.47 11.69
CA ALA A 136 12.85 -6.25 10.39
C ALA A 136 12.37 -4.99 9.66
N ALA A 137 11.19 -4.45 9.99
CA ALA A 137 10.67 -3.24 9.37
C ALA A 137 9.77 -2.43 10.31
N ARG A 138 9.65 -1.14 10.01
CA ARG A 138 8.66 -0.23 10.58
C ARG A 138 7.95 0.50 9.46
N GLY A 139 6.71 0.89 9.68
CA GLY A 139 5.98 1.65 8.68
C GLY A 139 4.64 2.13 9.20
N ARG A 140 3.95 2.90 8.35
CA ARG A 140 2.62 3.42 8.63
C ARG A 140 1.81 3.55 7.36
N VAL A 141 0.49 3.65 7.54
CA VAL A 141 -0.47 3.99 6.48
C VAL A 141 -1.06 5.36 6.82
N GLU A 142 -1.02 6.27 5.87
CA GLU A 142 -1.71 7.55 5.93
C GLU A 142 -2.82 7.58 4.88
N VAL A 143 -3.97 8.18 5.22
CA VAL A 143 -5.08 8.38 4.28
C VAL A 143 -4.98 9.80 3.73
N TRP A 144 -4.86 9.94 2.41
CA TRP A 144 -4.93 11.22 1.72
C TRP A 144 -6.22 11.29 0.91
N GLN A 145 -6.98 12.38 1.06
CA GLN A 145 -8.25 12.57 0.38
C GLN A 145 -8.22 13.87 -0.41
N GLY A 146 -8.63 13.81 -1.68
CA GLY A 146 -8.64 14.94 -2.59
C GLY A 146 -7.25 15.43 -2.98
N ALA A 147 -7.21 16.61 -3.60
CA ALA A 147 -5.99 17.22 -4.09
C ALA A 147 -5.08 17.70 -2.94
N GLY A 148 -3.77 17.51 -3.10
CA GLY A 148 -2.81 17.79 -2.04
C GLY A 148 -1.36 17.81 -2.51
N ARG A 149 -0.47 18.27 -1.61
CA ARG A 149 0.99 18.19 -1.78
C ARG A 149 1.56 17.43 -0.60
N HIS A 150 2.37 16.43 -0.90
CA HIS A 150 2.95 15.51 0.06
C HIS A 150 4.45 15.33 -0.21
N VAL A 151 5.16 14.80 0.78
CA VAL A 151 6.57 14.43 0.66
C VAL A 151 6.69 12.94 0.95
N LEU A 152 7.20 12.19 -0.02
CA LEU A 152 7.42 10.75 0.09
C LEU A 152 8.81 10.49 0.66
N ASP A 153 8.86 9.69 1.72
CA ASP A 153 10.10 9.40 2.43
C ASP A 153 10.03 7.98 3.03
N GLY A 154 10.85 7.07 2.52
CA GLY A 154 10.78 5.65 2.87
C GLY A 154 11.77 4.81 2.07
N ASP A 155 12.19 3.68 2.65
CA ASP A 155 12.95 2.68 1.89
C ASP A 155 12.05 2.01 0.87
N VAL A 156 10.76 1.89 1.21
CA VAL A 156 9.68 1.57 0.29
C VAL A 156 8.51 2.51 0.56
N VAL A 157 7.93 3.08 -0.50
CA VAL A 157 6.68 3.85 -0.44
C VAL A 157 5.67 3.22 -1.40
N LEU A 158 4.43 3.02 -0.94
CA LEU A 158 3.33 2.59 -1.80
C LEU A 158 2.20 3.61 -1.74
N LEU A 159 1.72 4.06 -2.90
CA LEU A 159 0.53 4.89 -3.04
C LEU A 159 -0.57 4.04 -3.67
N PHE A 160 -1.50 3.54 -2.85
CA PHE A 160 -2.62 2.73 -3.29
C PHE A 160 -3.86 3.60 -3.48
N CYS A 161 -4.49 3.56 -4.66
CA CYS A 161 -5.71 4.32 -4.94
C CYS A 161 -6.94 3.58 -4.39
N ALA A 162 -7.39 3.98 -3.20
CA ALA A 162 -8.51 3.34 -2.51
C ALA A 162 -9.87 3.72 -3.09
N GLN A 163 -10.03 4.94 -3.60
CA GLN A 163 -11.30 5.43 -4.12
C GLN A 163 -11.11 6.37 -5.31
N GLY A 164 -12.02 6.26 -6.28
CA GLY A 164 -12.07 7.14 -7.44
C GLY A 164 -10.85 7.00 -8.34
N ARG A 165 -10.44 8.14 -8.90
CA ARG A 165 -9.27 8.29 -9.77
C ARG A 165 -8.47 9.49 -9.28
N VAL A 166 -7.16 9.34 -9.20
CA VAL A 166 -6.24 10.44 -8.86
C VAL A 166 -5.19 10.59 -9.94
N GLU A 167 -4.69 11.81 -10.09
CA GLU A 167 -3.51 12.10 -10.90
C GLU A 167 -2.35 12.47 -9.99
N LEU A 168 -1.22 11.81 -10.19
CA LEU A 168 0.01 11.97 -9.40
C LEU A 168 1.08 12.64 -10.24
N SER A 169 1.74 13.65 -9.68
CA SER A 169 3.00 14.18 -10.21
C SER A 169 4.10 13.96 -9.18
N LEU A 170 5.22 13.37 -9.60
CA LEU A 170 6.36 13.05 -8.74
C LEU A 170 7.58 13.86 -9.17
N GLY A 171 8.02 14.83 -8.37
CA GLY A 171 9.07 15.75 -8.78
C GLY A 171 8.74 16.43 -10.11
N ASP A 172 9.61 16.25 -11.10
CA ASP A 172 9.48 16.79 -12.45
C ASP A 172 8.97 15.75 -13.48
N ASP A 173 8.56 14.55 -13.02
CA ASP A 173 8.04 13.51 -13.89
C ASP A 173 6.66 13.89 -14.46
N ALA A 174 6.34 13.33 -15.64
CA ALA A 174 5.02 13.52 -16.25
C ALA A 174 3.90 13.01 -15.32
N PRO A 175 2.75 13.70 -15.26
CA PRO A 175 1.63 13.22 -14.46
C PRO A 175 1.15 11.83 -14.87
N MET A 176 0.74 11.02 -13.89
CA MET A 176 0.21 9.69 -14.11
C MET A 176 -1.10 9.48 -13.38
N ALA A 177 -2.01 8.74 -13.99
CA ALA A 177 -3.28 8.39 -13.39
C ALA A 177 -3.23 7.05 -12.67
N LEU A 178 -3.74 7.04 -11.43
CA LEU A 178 -4.11 5.81 -10.73
C LEU A 178 -5.63 5.70 -10.71
N GLU A 179 -6.12 4.55 -11.17
CA GLU A 179 -7.52 4.16 -11.01
C GLU A 179 -7.69 3.37 -9.70
N ALA A 180 -8.93 3.20 -9.25
CA ALA A 180 -9.21 2.41 -8.05
C ALA A 180 -8.54 1.01 -8.09
N ASP A 181 -7.92 0.66 -6.97
CA ASP A 181 -7.07 -0.51 -6.72
C ASP A 181 -5.70 -0.55 -7.43
N ASP A 182 -5.32 0.48 -8.21
CA ASP A 182 -3.95 0.61 -8.70
C ASP A 182 -3.00 1.05 -7.56
N THR A 183 -1.74 0.61 -7.65
CA THR A 183 -0.69 0.99 -6.69
C THR A 183 0.54 1.50 -7.40
N LEU A 184 1.06 2.64 -6.97
CA LEU A 184 2.40 3.08 -7.32
C LEU A 184 3.39 2.69 -6.22
N ARG A 185 4.42 1.92 -6.55
CA ARG A 185 5.50 1.57 -5.62
C ARG A 185 6.75 2.36 -5.98
N LEU A 186 7.40 2.94 -4.97
CA LEU A 186 8.72 3.57 -5.08
C LEU A 186 9.68 2.90 -4.11
N ASP A 187 10.91 2.67 -4.55
CA ASP A 187 11.98 2.20 -3.69
C ASP A 187 12.99 3.33 -3.45
N ALA A 188 13.45 3.46 -2.20
CA ALA A 188 14.38 4.49 -1.73
C ALA A 188 13.93 5.93 -2.06
N ALA A 189 12.67 6.26 -1.72
CA ALA A 189 12.17 7.62 -1.77
C ALA A 189 12.80 8.45 -0.64
N ALA A 190 13.43 9.55 -0.99
CA ALA A 190 14.09 10.45 -0.04
C ALA A 190 13.61 11.88 -0.30
N ALA A 191 12.75 12.38 0.59
CA ALA A 191 12.13 13.70 0.48
C ALA A 191 11.57 14.04 -0.92
N LEU A 192 10.94 13.07 -1.60
CA LEU A 192 10.43 13.24 -2.95
C LEU A 192 9.08 13.99 -2.92
N ALA A 193 8.99 15.12 -3.62
CA ALA A 193 7.75 15.87 -3.74
C ALA A 193 6.71 15.08 -4.55
N CYS A 194 5.50 14.96 -3.99
CA CYS A 194 4.34 14.34 -4.65
C CYS A 194 3.18 15.33 -4.65
N ARG A 195 2.59 15.55 -5.82
CA ARG A 195 1.35 16.31 -5.98
C ARG A 195 0.25 15.34 -6.37
N VAL A 196 -0.88 15.45 -5.68
CA VAL A 196 -2.10 14.70 -5.95
C VAL A 196 -3.14 15.67 -6.49
N GLU A 197 -3.79 15.32 -7.59
CA GLU A 197 -4.98 15.98 -8.11
C GLU A 197 -6.15 15.00 -8.21
N GLY A 198 -7.38 15.53 -8.18
CA GLY A 198 -8.62 14.75 -8.16
C GLY A 198 -9.31 14.78 -6.79
N ASP A 199 -10.45 14.10 -6.70
CA ASP A 199 -11.30 13.97 -5.51
C ASP A 199 -11.25 12.56 -4.89
N GLY A 200 -10.42 11.67 -5.44
CA GLY A 200 -10.20 10.32 -4.93
C GLY A 200 -9.44 10.25 -3.61
N ALA A 201 -9.22 9.02 -3.14
CA ALA A 201 -8.50 8.75 -1.90
C ALA A 201 -7.32 7.80 -2.14
N LEU A 202 -6.19 8.10 -1.49
CA LEU A 202 -4.98 7.29 -1.49
C LEU A 202 -4.69 6.76 -0.08
N LEU A 203 -4.19 5.53 -0.02
CA LEU A 203 -3.46 5.02 1.13
C LEU A 203 -1.97 5.15 0.82
N ALA A 204 -1.31 6.07 1.52
CA ALA A 204 0.13 6.27 1.43
C ALA A 204 0.84 5.46 2.50
N VAL A 205 1.55 4.43 2.07
CA VAL A 205 2.34 3.55 2.92
C VAL A 205 3.80 3.98 2.85
N SER A 206 4.42 4.19 4.01
CA SER A 206 5.86 4.40 4.11
C SER A 206 6.48 3.32 4.99
N ILE A 207 7.50 2.64 4.49
CA ILE A 207 8.20 1.55 5.15
C ILE A 207 9.69 1.88 5.24
N ARG A 208 10.27 1.65 6.42
CA ARG A 208 11.70 1.70 6.70
C ARG A 208 12.16 0.31 7.13
N LEU A 209 13.18 -0.21 6.46
CA LEU A 209 13.81 -1.48 6.83
C LEU A 209 14.72 -1.24 8.03
N LEU A 210 14.64 -2.14 9.00
CA LEU A 210 15.56 -2.12 10.12
C LEU A 210 16.88 -2.75 9.69
N PRO A 211 18.02 -2.24 10.20
CA PRO A 211 19.29 -2.92 10.00
C PRO A 211 19.16 -4.36 10.51
N LEU A 212 19.74 -5.31 9.78
CA LEU A 212 19.92 -6.65 10.32
C LEU A 212 20.69 -6.49 11.63
N THR A 213 20.05 -6.82 12.75
CA THR A 213 20.79 -6.99 13.99
C THR A 213 21.76 -8.13 13.72
N PRO A 214 23.08 -7.94 13.92
CA PRO A 214 24.00 -9.06 13.87
C PRO A 214 23.52 -10.03 14.96
N SER A 215 22.93 -11.15 14.55
CA SER A 215 22.61 -12.22 15.48
C SER A 215 23.92 -12.63 16.12
N ASP A 216 23.95 -12.66 17.45
CA ASP A 216 25.07 -13.11 18.26
C ASP A 216 25.49 -14.49 17.73
N ARG A 217 26.62 -14.53 17.01
CA ARG A 217 27.20 -15.79 16.53
C ARG A 217 27.84 -16.45 17.76
N SER A 218 27.03 -17.15 18.54
CA SER A 218 27.52 -18.16 19.49
C SER A 218 27.93 -19.41 18.72
#